data_AF-A0A2P7BL86-F1
#
_entry.id   AF-A0A2P7BL86-F1
#
_cell.length_a   1.000
_cell.length_b   1.000
_cell.length_c   1.000
_cell.angle_alpha   90.00
_cell.angle_beta   90.00
_cell.angle_gamma   90.00
#
_symmetry.space_group_name_H-M   'P 1'
#
loop_
_entity.id
_entity.type
_entity.pdbx_description
1 polymer ?
#
loop_
_entity_poly.entity_id
_entity_poly.type
_entity_poly.pdbx_seq_one_letter_code
_entity_poly.pdbx_strand_id
1 'polypeptide(L)'
;MNHPDKGESGFGVYVHWPFCMAKCPYCDFNSHVRHQPVDQPRFAAAFAREMATMRERTGQRTVSSIFLGGGTPSLMQPETVASILDEIARNWHVPDDIEITLEANPTSVEADRFRGYRAAGVNRVSLGVQALNDPDLRRLGRMHSVDEALIAIGLAREIFPRLSFDLIYARPDQTIEGWRDELARAISYAADHLSLYQLTIEEGTPFYNLWKAGKLVTPDGDHAAALYAETQDVTASHGLPAYEISNHAAPGAESQHNLVYWRYGEYVGVGPGAHGRFIENGTRAVTITERHPESWLRQVEAGGHGVVEEEFLNREQEGDEFLLMGLRLAEGIDLARYERLTGHSVKEGKVISLAEQGLIEYIGNSRIRTTPEGAIVLNAVIADLAA
;
A
#
# COMPACT_ATOMS: atom_id res chain seq x y z
N MET A 1 -6.47 28.50 11.50
CA MET A 1 -6.46 28.73 10.04
C MET A 1 -6.73 27.40 9.37
N ASN A 2 -7.61 27.34 8.36
CA ASN A 2 -7.87 26.08 7.64
C ASN A 2 -6.71 25.81 6.69
N HIS A 3 -6.09 24.63 6.80
CA HIS A 3 -5.07 24.19 5.85
C HIS A 3 -5.69 24.13 4.43
N PRO A 4 -5.04 24.65 3.39
CA PRO A 4 -5.64 24.86 2.06
C PRO A 4 -6.07 23.57 1.34
N ASP A 5 -5.66 22.40 1.84
CA ASP A 5 -5.85 21.08 1.23
C ASP A 5 -6.73 20.12 2.08
N LYS A 6 -7.28 20.61 3.20
CA LYS A 6 -7.99 19.76 4.16
C LYS A 6 -9.18 19.05 3.50
N GLY A 7 -9.10 17.73 3.38
CA GLY A 7 -10.17 16.87 2.85
C GLY A 7 -10.30 16.79 1.32
N GLU A 8 -9.43 17.43 0.52
CA GLU A 8 -9.53 17.36 -0.96
C GLU A 8 -9.28 15.95 -1.52
N SER A 9 -8.47 15.13 -0.83
CA SER A 9 -8.06 13.78 -1.28
C SER A 9 -8.51 12.64 -0.35
N GLY A 10 -9.51 12.89 0.49
CA GLY A 10 -10.07 11.89 1.41
C GLY A 10 -9.35 11.83 2.77
N PHE A 11 -9.85 10.92 3.62
CA PHE A 11 -9.30 10.62 4.94
C PHE A 11 -9.32 9.10 5.17
N GLY A 12 -8.14 8.49 5.16
CA GLY A 12 -7.97 7.05 5.35
C GLY A 12 -7.75 6.65 6.81
N VAL A 13 -8.11 5.42 7.16
CA VAL A 13 -7.70 4.79 8.42
C VAL A 13 -6.90 3.53 8.12
N TYR A 14 -5.65 3.51 8.56
CA TYR A 14 -4.77 2.36 8.44
C TYR A 14 -4.57 1.68 9.78
N VAL A 15 -4.79 0.37 9.82
CA VAL A 15 -4.57 -0.46 10.99
C VAL A 15 -3.46 -1.45 10.69
N HIS A 16 -2.34 -1.31 11.38
CA HIS A 16 -1.19 -2.19 11.21
C HIS A 16 -1.28 -3.39 12.15
N TRP A 17 -1.56 -4.56 11.60
CA TRP A 17 -1.48 -5.83 12.31
C TRP A 17 -0.11 -6.48 12.03
N PRO A 18 0.83 -6.51 12.98
CA PRO A 18 2.24 -6.76 12.70
C PRO A 18 2.58 -8.26 12.63
N PHE A 19 1.63 -9.17 12.83
CA PHE A 19 1.95 -10.58 13.04
C PHE A 19 1.88 -11.42 11.76
N CYS A 20 2.87 -12.28 11.57
CA CYS A 20 2.92 -13.28 10.49
C CYS A 20 3.10 -14.70 11.06
N MET A 21 2.66 -15.71 10.33
CA MET A 21 2.99 -17.11 10.66
C MET A 21 4.48 -17.42 10.43
N ALA A 22 5.05 -16.86 9.36
CA ALA A 22 6.46 -16.95 9.02
C ALA A 22 6.90 -15.65 8.36
N LYS A 23 8.17 -15.26 8.55
CA LYS A 23 8.73 -14.09 7.86
C LYS A 23 9.31 -14.52 6.51
N CYS A 24 8.79 -13.94 5.43
CA CYS A 24 9.32 -14.19 4.09
C CYS A 24 10.75 -13.62 4.00
N PRO A 25 11.69 -14.30 3.32
CA PRO A 25 13.10 -13.93 3.31
C PRO A 25 13.43 -12.63 2.55
N TYR A 26 12.48 -12.11 1.76
CA TYR A 26 12.55 -10.82 1.08
C TYR A 26 11.85 -9.69 1.85
N CYS A 27 11.03 -10.00 2.85
CA CYS A 27 10.12 -9.04 3.47
C CYS A 27 10.86 -8.14 4.49
N ASP A 28 10.89 -6.84 4.18
CA ASP A 28 11.43 -5.77 5.01
C ASP A 28 10.38 -5.08 5.89
N PHE A 29 9.08 -5.39 5.68
CA PHE A 29 7.98 -4.82 6.46
C PHE A 29 8.12 -5.13 7.97
N ASN A 30 7.49 -4.28 8.79
CA ASN A 30 7.39 -4.45 10.24
C ASN A 30 6.53 -5.67 10.62
N SER A 31 7.08 -6.85 10.42
CA SER A 31 6.42 -8.13 10.64
C SER A 31 7.13 -8.97 11.70
N HIS A 32 6.32 -9.66 12.50
CA HIS A 32 6.71 -10.32 13.73
C HIS A 32 6.11 -11.72 13.80
N VAL A 33 6.95 -12.73 14.04
CA VAL A 33 6.49 -14.10 14.29
C VAL A 33 6.41 -14.32 15.80
N ARG A 34 5.38 -15.03 16.26
CA ARG A 34 5.21 -15.42 17.67
C ARG A 34 5.02 -16.92 17.78
N HIS A 35 5.65 -17.50 18.79
CA HIS A 35 5.48 -18.92 19.13
C HIS A 35 4.25 -19.19 19.99
N GLN A 36 3.78 -18.17 20.72
CA GLN A 36 2.57 -18.23 21.52
C GLN A 36 1.43 -17.51 20.80
N PRO A 37 0.18 -17.94 20.98
CA PRO A 37 -0.97 -17.22 20.44
C PRO A 37 -0.97 -15.76 20.88
N VAL A 38 -1.25 -14.86 19.93
CA VAL A 38 -1.39 -13.43 20.19
C VAL A 38 -2.68 -13.19 20.97
N ASP A 39 -2.61 -12.37 22.01
CA ASP A 39 -3.77 -11.88 22.76
C ASP A 39 -4.53 -10.83 21.96
N GLN A 40 -5.32 -11.28 20.98
CA GLN A 40 -6.05 -10.40 20.06
C GLN A 40 -7.02 -9.44 20.78
N PRO A 41 -7.78 -9.86 21.83
CA PRO A 41 -8.62 -8.95 22.59
C PRO A 41 -7.84 -7.78 23.21
N ARG A 42 -6.65 -8.05 23.76
CA ARG A 42 -5.79 -6.99 24.32
C ARG A 42 -5.30 -6.01 23.25
N PHE A 43 -4.91 -6.52 22.08
CA PHE A 43 -4.56 -5.67 20.93
C PHE A 43 -5.75 -4.85 20.43
N ALA A 44 -6.95 -5.44 20.33
CA ALA A 44 -8.17 -4.73 19.94
C ALA A 44 -8.48 -3.56 20.90
N ALA A 45 -8.35 -3.78 22.21
CA ALA A 45 -8.53 -2.72 23.20
C ALA A 45 -7.46 -1.61 23.09
N ALA A 46 -6.22 -1.96 22.74
CA ALA A 46 -5.17 -0.98 22.48
C ALA A 46 -5.46 -0.18 21.20
N PHE A 47 -5.89 -0.82 20.10
CA PHE A 47 -6.31 -0.11 18.90
C PHE A 47 -7.44 0.89 19.18
N ALA A 48 -8.46 0.47 19.94
CA ALA A 48 -9.56 1.33 20.35
C ALA A 48 -9.06 2.59 21.09
N ARG A 49 -8.12 2.41 22.01
CA ARG A 49 -7.55 3.49 22.80
C ARG A 49 -6.70 4.44 21.95
N GLU A 50 -5.85 3.92 21.07
CA GLU A 50 -5.05 4.74 20.17
C GLU A 50 -5.92 5.51 19.17
N MET A 51 -6.98 4.89 18.63
CA MET A 51 -7.97 5.57 17.78
C MET A 51 -8.66 6.73 18.51
N ALA A 52 -9.01 6.56 19.79
CA ALA A 52 -9.58 7.65 20.59
C ALA A 52 -8.61 8.83 20.71
N THR A 53 -7.32 8.58 20.97
CA THR A 53 -6.29 9.62 20.96
C THR A 53 -6.15 10.27 19.58
N MET A 54 -6.15 9.47 18.49
CA MET A 54 -6.07 10.03 17.13
C MET A 54 -7.31 10.86 16.77
N ARG A 55 -8.49 10.52 17.27
CA ARG A 55 -9.72 11.32 17.12
C ARG A 55 -9.59 12.67 17.84
N GLU A 56 -9.00 12.72 19.02
CA GLU A 56 -8.75 14.01 19.71
C GLU A 56 -7.86 14.95 18.88
N ARG A 57 -6.85 14.39 18.20
CA ARG A 57 -5.90 15.14 17.37
C ARG A 57 -6.49 15.58 16.02
N THR A 58 -7.19 14.67 15.34
CA THR A 58 -7.73 14.92 14.00
C THR A 58 -9.07 15.66 14.00
N GLY A 59 -9.80 15.61 15.13
CA GLY A 59 -11.18 16.05 15.23
C GLY A 59 -12.15 15.14 14.47
N GLN A 60 -13.36 15.64 14.21
CA GLN A 60 -14.33 14.91 13.40
C GLN A 60 -13.89 14.85 11.94
N ARG A 61 -13.98 13.66 11.34
CA ARG A 61 -13.67 13.38 9.93
C ARG A 61 -14.72 12.43 9.36
N THR A 62 -14.86 12.48 8.04
CA THR A 62 -15.53 11.44 7.26
C THR A 62 -14.46 10.55 6.67
N VAL A 63 -14.48 9.26 7.02
CA VAL A 63 -13.56 8.26 6.50
C VAL A 63 -13.93 7.97 5.05
N SER A 64 -12.94 7.92 4.17
CA SER A 64 -13.10 7.54 2.76
C SER A 64 -12.68 6.10 2.46
N SER A 65 -11.80 5.53 3.30
CA SER A 65 -11.30 4.17 3.16
C SER A 65 -10.69 3.67 4.47
N ILE A 66 -10.77 2.35 4.68
CA ILE A 66 -10.13 1.64 5.80
C ILE A 66 -9.25 0.54 5.21
N PHE A 67 -8.05 0.36 5.75
CA PHE A 67 -7.14 -0.68 5.32
C PHE A 67 -6.48 -1.36 6.51
N LEU A 68 -6.72 -2.66 6.63
CA LEU A 68 -6.06 -3.54 7.59
C LEU A 68 -4.92 -4.22 6.88
N GLY A 69 -3.69 -3.83 7.22
CA GLY A 69 -2.46 -4.29 6.56
C GLY A 69 -1.34 -4.64 7.53
N GLY A 70 -0.16 -4.93 6.99
CA GLY A 70 1.08 -5.02 7.76
C GLY A 70 1.77 -6.37 7.64
N GLY A 71 1.66 -7.19 8.67
CA GLY A 71 2.11 -8.58 8.65
C GLY A 71 1.12 -9.47 7.90
N THR A 72 0.15 -10.04 8.61
CA THR A 72 -0.90 -10.87 8.03
C THR A 72 -2.22 -10.65 8.76
N PRO A 73 -2.99 -9.61 8.39
CA PRO A 73 -4.27 -9.26 9.02
C PRO A 73 -5.30 -10.40 9.07
N SER A 74 -5.30 -11.32 8.09
CA SER A 74 -6.10 -12.56 8.08
C SER A 74 -5.75 -13.59 9.18
N LEU A 75 -4.78 -13.29 10.04
CA LEU A 75 -4.58 -14.04 11.29
C LEU A 75 -5.49 -13.55 12.42
N MET A 76 -6.10 -12.36 12.27
CA MET A 76 -7.12 -11.90 13.21
C MET A 76 -8.37 -12.78 13.12
N GLN A 77 -9.00 -13.01 14.26
CA GLN A 77 -10.34 -13.59 14.29
C GLN A 77 -11.35 -12.56 13.73
N PRO A 78 -12.43 -13.02 13.07
CA PRO A 78 -13.47 -12.12 12.57
C PRO A 78 -14.00 -11.13 13.61
N GLU A 79 -14.12 -11.54 14.88
CA GLU A 79 -14.59 -10.70 15.98
C GLU A 79 -13.59 -9.60 16.34
N THR A 80 -12.28 -9.85 16.17
CA THR A 80 -11.24 -8.83 16.34
C THR A 80 -11.33 -7.78 15.23
N VAL A 81 -11.54 -8.21 13.99
CA VAL A 81 -11.75 -7.28 12.86
C VAL A 81 -13.01 -6.45 13.07
N ALA A 82 -14.13 -7.08 13.47
CA ALA A 82 -15.38 -6.38 13.76
C ALA A 82 -15.20 -5.34 14.87
N SER A 83 -14.53 -5.70 15.97
CA SER A 83 -14.23 -4.77 17.07
C SER A 83 -13.43 -3.56 16.60
N ILE A 84 -12.41 -3.77 15.77
CA ILE A 84 -11.61 -2.67 15.20
C ILE A 84 -12.48 -1.74 14.33
N LEU A 85 -13.31 -2.30 13.44
CA LEU A 85 -14.19 -1.51 12.57
C LEU A 85 -15.24 -0.73 13.36
N ASP A 86 -15.81 -1.33 14.41
CA ASP A 86 -16.74 -0.65 15.33
C ASP A 86 -16.08 0.55 16.02
N GLU A 87 -14.83 0.41 16.46
CA GLU A 87 -14.09 1.50 17.10
C GLU A 87 -13.74 2.62 16.12
N ILE A 88 -13.45 2.29 14.85
CA ILE A 88 -13.31 3.31 13.80
C ILE A 88 -14.62 4.09 13.64
N ALA A 89 -15.77 3.40 13.56
CA ALA A 89 -17.08 4.03 13.41
C ALA A 89 -17.52 4.84 14.64
N ARG A 90 -17.03 4.52 15.84
CA ARG A 90 -17.23 5.35 17.05
C ARG A 90 -16.37 6.61 17.00
N ASN A 91 -15.17 6.51 16.44
CA ASN A 91 -14.21 7.59 16.39
C ASN A 91 -14.33 8.49 15.16
N TRP A 92 -14.95 8.08 14.06
CA TRP A 92 -15.15 8.94 12.89
C TRP A 92 -16.46 8.57 12.17
N HIS A 93 -16.95 9.46 11.31
CA HIS A 93 -18.09 9.11 10.46
C HIS A 93 -17.62 8.18 9.35
N VAL A 94 -18.26 7.01 9.24
CA VAL A 94 -17.98 6.00 8.22
C VAL A 94 -19.22 5.84 7.34
N PRO A 95 -19.19 6.28 6.07
CA PRO A 95 -20.25 6.00 5.09
C PRO A 95 -20.33 4.50 4.75
N ASP A 96 -21.51 4.03 4.34
CA ASP A 96 -21.78 2.60 4.10
C ASP A 96 -21.04 2.01 2.88
N ASP A 97 -20.62 2.85 1.94
CA ASP A 97 -20.09 2.46 0.63
C ASP A 97 -18.57 2.63 0.50
N ILE A 98 -17.87 2.94 1.60
CA ILE A 98 -16.41 3.08 1.56
C ILE A 98 -15.72 1.74 1.35
N GLU A 99 -14.51 1.81 0.79
CA GLU A 99 -13.64 0.64 0.71
C GLU A 99 -13.12 0.25 2.11
N ILE A 100 -13.29 -1.02 2.48
CA ILE A 100 -12.71 -1.64 3.67
C ILE A 100 -11.89 -2.84 3.18
N THR A 101 -10.58 -2.64 3.11
CA THR A 101 -9.62 -3.64 2.62
C THR A 101 -8.98 -4.42 3.77
N LEU A 102 -8.84 -5.74 3.61
CA LEU A 102 -8.03 -6.58 4.48
C LEU A 102 -6.99 -7.36 3.65
N GLU A 103 -5.71 -7.30 4.05
CA GLU A 103 -4.67 -8.15 3.46
C GLU A 103 -4.73 -9.58 4.01
N ALA A 104 -4.55 -10.56 3.13
CA ALA A 104 -4.54 -11.96 3.50
C ALA A 104 -3.49 -12.79 2.75
N ASN A 105 -3.00 -13.86 3.37
CA ASN A 105 -2.28 -14.90 2.65
C ASN A 105 -3.25 -16.02 2.23
N PRO A 106 -2.99 -16.71 1.12
CA PRO A 106 -3.95 -17.66 0.58
C PRO A 106 -3.79 -19.07 1.17
N THR A 107 -3.55 -19.18 2.47
CA THR A 107 -3.57 -20.50 3.14
C THR A 107 -5.02 -20.93 3.42
N SER A 108 -5.26 -22.24 3.46
CA SER A 108 -6.60 -22.80 3.72
C SER A 108 -7.22 -22.28 5.03
N VAL A 109 -6.43 -22.20 6.10
CA VAL A 109 -6.86 -21.71 7.42
C VAL A 109 -7.31 -20.25 7.39
N GLU A 110 -6.65 -19.42 6.58
CA GLU A 110 -7.01 -18.00 6.45
C GLU A 110 -8.27 -17.83 5.58
N ALA A 111 -8.39 -18.64 4.51
CA ALA A 111 -9.53 -18.63 3.60
C ALA A 111 -10.85 -19.00 4.29
N ASP A 112 -10.81 -19.94 5.26
CA ASP A 112 -11.99 -20.32 6.05
C ASP A 112 -12.60 -19.15 6.84
N ARG A 113 -11.82 -18.09 7.13
CA ARG A 113 -12.29 -16.90 7.85
C ARG A 113 -12.90 -15.81 6.96
N PHE A 114 -12.80 -15.93 5.64
CA PHE A 114 -13.26 -14.88 4.70
C PHE A 114 -14.72 -14.50 4.89
N ARG A 115 -15.60 -15.47 5.13
CA ARG A 115 -17.03 -15.19 5.39
C ARG A 115 -17.23 -14.38 6.67
N GLY A 116 -16.41 -14.64 7.70
CA GLY A 116 -16.40 -13.86 8.94
C GLY A 116 -15.95 -12.43 8.71
N TYR A 117 -14.88 -12.21 7.93
CA TYR A 117 -14.42 -10.86 7.58
C TYR A 117 -15.47 -10.09 6.78
N ARG A 118 -16.12 -10.75 5.82
CA ARG A 118 -17.22 -10.14 5.06
C ARG A 118 -18.39 -9.74 5.94
N ALA A 119 -18.73 -10.58 6.92
CA ALA A 119 -19.78 -10.29 7.90
C ALA A 119 -19.39 -9.14 8.85
N ALA A 120 -18.09 -9.01 9.18
CA ALA A 120 -17.57 -7.90 9.97
C ALA A 120 -17.60 -6.54 9.23
N GLY A 121 -17.67 -6.56 7.89
CA GLY A 121 -17.78 -5.34 7.06
C GLY A 121 -16.71 -5.22 5.98
N VAL A 122 -15.71 -6.10 5.95
CA VAL A 122 -14.68 -6.10 4.89
C VAL A 122 -15.33 -6.35 3.54
N ASN A 123 -15.08 -5.47 2.58
CA ASN A 123 -15.63 -5.55 1.22
C ASN A 123 -14.56 -5.64 0.12
N ARG A 124 -13.28 -5.61 0.50
CA ARG A 124 -12.15 -5.88 -0.39
C ARG A 124 -11.10 -6.73 0.31
N VAL A 125 -10.53 -7.70 -0.40
CA VAL A 125 -9.39 -8.49 0.09
C VAL A 125 -8.19 -8.33 -0.85
N SER A 126 -6.98 -8.22 -0.30
CA SER A 126 -5.73 -8.29 -1.08
C SER A 126 -4.98 -9.57 -0.74
N LEU A 127 -4.81 -10.47 -1.71
CA LEU A 127 -4.20 -11.78 -1.50
C LEU A 127 -2.71 -11.79 -1.89
N GLY A 128 -1.83 -12.09 -0.95
CA GLY A 128 -0.40 -12.23 -1.22
C GLY A 128 -0.03 -13.55 -1.91
N VAL A 129 -0.27 -13.68 -3.22
CA VAL A 129 -0.03 -14.92 -4.00
C VAL A 129 1.43 -15.09 -4.38
N GLN A 130 2.07 -14.00 -4.81
CA GLN A 130 3.49 -13.81 -5.13
C GLN A 130 4.00 -14.53 -6.38
N ALA A 131 3.56 -15.77 -6.65
CA ALA A 131 3.87 -16.51 -7.87
C ALA A 131 2.79 -17.57 -8.17
N LEU A 132 2.64 -17.96 -9.43
CA LEU A 132 1.76 -19.03 -9.89
C LEU A 132 2.54 -20.29 -10.29
N ASN A 133 3.74 -20.47 -9.72
CA ASN A 133 4.53 -21.69 -9.79
C ASN A 133 5.16 -22.04 -8.43
N ASP A 134 5.11 -23.33 -8.04
CA ASP A 134 5.61 -23.75 -6.72
C ASP A 134 7.12 -23.60 -6.50
N PRO A 135 8.01 -23.77 -7.50
CA PRO A 135 9.44 -23.52 -7.32
C PRO A 135 9.72 -22.10 -6.82
N ASP A 136 9.09 -21.09 -7.40
CA ASP A 136 9.29 -19.70 -7.00
C ASP A 136 8.63 -19.38 -5.65
N LEU A 137 7.46 -19.93 -5.37
CA LEU A 137 6.83 -19.83 -4.05
C LEU A 137 7.77 -20.33 -2.94
N ARG A 138 8.41 -21.49 -3.15
CA ARG A 138 9.39 -22.03 -2.19
C ARG A 138 10.61 -21.13 -2.02
N ARG A 139 11.13 -20.57 -3.12
CA ARG A 139 12.27 -19.61 -3.05
C ARG A 139 11.88 -18.35 -2.28
N LEU A 140 10.66 -17.85 -2.49
CA LEU A 140 10.07 -16.72 -1.79
C LEU A 140 9.64 -17.05 -0.34
N GLY A 141 9.89 -18.27 0.15
CA GLY A 141 9.55 -18.69 1.51
C GLY A 141 8.05 -18.74 1.80
N ARG A 142 7.22 -18.90 0.75
CA ARG A 142 5.77 -18.99 0.89
C ARG A 142 5.36 -20.35 1.42
N MET A 143 4.34 -20.33 2.29
CA MET A 143 3.82 -21.53 2.98
C MET A 143 2.64 -22.18 2.26
N HIS A 144 2.19 -21.59 1.16
CA HIS A 144 1.09 -22.06 0.33
C HIS A 144 1.61 -22.61 -1.01
N SER A 145 0.86 -23.53 -1.59
CA SER A 145 1.01 -24.01 -2.97
C SER A 145 0.19 -23.18 -3.95
N VAL A 146 0.47 -23.30 -5.25
CA VAL A 146 -0.36 -22.66 -6.29
C VAL A 146 -1.82 -23.11 -6.21
N ASP A 147 -2.08 -24.40 -5.94
CA ASP A 147 -3.44 -24.90 -5.85
C ASP A 147 -4.21 -24.28 -4.69
N GLU A 148 -3.58 -24.13 -3.52
CA GLU A 148 -4.17 -23.41 -2.39
C GLU A 148 -4.43 -21.94 -2.73
N ALA A 149 -3.50 -21.29 -3.46
CA ALA A 149 -3.68 -19.93 -3.94
C ALA A 149 -4.92 -19.77 -4.83
N LEU A 150 -5.09 -20.68 -5.79
CA LEU A 150 -6.24 -20.65 -6.70
C LEU A 150 -7.56 -20.93 -5.98
N ILE A 151 -7.57 -21.83 -5.01
CA ILE A 151 -8.75 -22.10 -4.16
C ILE A 151 -9.12 -20.84 -3.37
N ALA A 152 -8.14 -20.19 -2.74
CA ALA A 152 -8.38 -18.97 -1.97
C ALA A 152 -8.88 -17.81 -2.85
N ILE A 153 -8.33 -17.64 -4.06
CA ILE A 153 -8.83 -16.66 -5.04
C ILE A 153 -10.28 -16.96 -5.41
N GLY A 154 -10.61 -18.22 -5.72
CA GLY A 154 -11.97 -18.64 -6.05
C GLY A 154 -12.95 -18.33 -4.92
N LEU A 155 -12.59 -18.66 -3.68
CA LEU A 155 -13.41 -18.36 -2.51
C LEU A 155 -13.56 -16.85 -2.27
N ALA A 156 -12.49 -16.07 -2.42
CA ALA A 156 -12.52 -14.62 -2.29
C ALA A 156 -13.48 -13.98 -3.31
N ARG A 157 -13.47 -14.44 -4.57
CA ARG A 157 -14.40 -13.98 -5.63
C ARG A 157 -15.86 -14.21 -5.29
N GLU A 158 -16.18 -15.30 -4.60
CA GLU A 158 -17.55 -15.59 -4.20
C GLU A 158 -18.02 -14.74 -3.01
N ILE A 159 -17.09 -14.30 -2.17
CA ILE A 159 -17.39 -13.66 -0.88
C ILE A 159 -17.34 -12.14 -0.95
N PHE A 160 -16.29 -11.60 -1.58
CA PHE A 160 -16.00 -10.19 -1.60
C PHE A 160 -16.38 -9.59 -2.96
N PRO A 161 -17.01 -8.40 -2.98
CA PRO A 161 -17.34 -7.74 -4.23
C PRO A 161 -16.10 -7.25 -4.99
N ARG A 162 -14.97 -7.04 -4.29
CA ARG A 162 -13.70 -6.60 -4.87
C ARG A 162 -12.56 -7.45 -4.32
N LEU A 163 -11.56 -7.72 -5.15
CA LEU A 163 -10.34 -8.37 -4.70
C LEU A 163 -9.13 -7.91 -5.51
N SER A 164 -7.98 -8.00 -4.90
CA SER A 164 -6.69 -7.98 -5.58
C SER A 164 -5.89 -9.19 -5.20
N PHE A 165 -4.90 -9.52 -6.01
CA PHE A 165 -3.83 -10.35 -5.53
C PHE A 165 -2.49 -9.89 -6.08
N ASP A 166 -1.46 -10.19 -5.29
CA ASP A 166 -0.13 -9.64 -5.48
C ASP A 166 0.75 -10.68 -6.15
N LEU A 167 1.57 -10.28 -7.12
CA LEU A 167 2.65 -11.08 -7.69
C LEU A 167 3.97 -10.33 -7.61
N ILE A 168 5.06 -11.09 -7.52
CA ILE A 168 6.42 -10.55 -7.52
C ILE A 168 7.11 -10.97 -8.82
N TYR A 169 7.55 -10.00 -9.62
CA TYR A 169 8.34 -10.21 -10.84
C TYR A 169 9.82 -9.84 -10.62
N ALA A 170 10.63 -9.98 -11.66
CA ALA A 170 12.10 -9.89 -11.59
C ALA A 170 12.70 -10.89 -10.59
N ARG A 171 12.12 -12.09 -10.53
CA ARG A 171 12.63 -13.20 -9.73
C ARG A 171 13.88 -13.82 -10.41
N PRO A 172 14.74 -14.55 -9.67
CA PRO A 172 15.86 -15.26 -10.26
C PRO A 172 15.43 -16.12 -11.45
N ASP A 173 16.20 -16.07 -12.53
CA ASP A 173 15.99 -16.82 -13.78
C ASP A 173 14.66 -16.54 -14.53
N GLN A 174 13.90 -15.51 -14.13
CA GLN A 174 12.61 -15.20 -14.76
C GLN A 174 12.80 -14.62 -16.17
N THR A 175 12.19 -15.26 -17.18
CA THR A 175 12.20 -14.77 -18.57
C THR A 175 11.00 -13.88 -18.86
N ILE A 176 11.10 -13.03 -19.88
CA ILE A 176 10.00 -12.17 -20.34
C ILE A 176 8.81 -13.02 -20.81
N GLU A 177 9.06 -14.06 -21.60
CA GLU A 177 8.02 -14.98 -22.08
C GLU A 177 7.33 -15.71 -20.92
N GLY A 178 8.10 -16.23 -19.95
CA GLY A 178 7.55 -16.89 -18.78
C GLY A 178 6.73 -15.95 -17.91
N TRP A 179 7.13 -14.68 -17.80
CA TRP A 179 6.37 -13.67 -17.08
C TRP A 179 5.08 -13.29 -17.82
N ARG A 180 5.12 -13.12 -19.15
CA ARG A 180 3.93 -12.90 -19.98
C ARG A 180 2.89 -14.01 -19.80
N ASP A 181 3.32 -15.26 -19.84
CA ASP A 181 2.43 -16.42 -19.66
C ASP A 181 1.85 -16.48 -18.24
N GLU A 182 2.67 -16.21 -17.23
CA GLU A 182 2.23 -16.15 -15.83
C GLU A 182 1.22 -15.01 -15.59
N LEU A 183 1.44 -13.83 -16.19
CA LEU A 183 0.52 -12.70 -16.16
C LEU A 183 -0.79 -13.03 -16.85
N ALA A 184 -0.77 -13.59 -18.06
CA ALA A 184 -1.97 -13.98 -18.78
C ALA A 184 -2.81 -14.97 -17.96
N ARG A 185 -2.14 -15.93 -17.31
CA ARG A 185 -2.79 -16.87 -16.38
C ARG A 185 -3.34 -16.15 -15.15
N ALA A 186 -2.58 -15.25 -14.53
CA ALA A 186 -3.03 -14.46 -13.39
C ALA A 186 -4.29 -13.64 -13.72
N ILE A 187 -4.27 -12.92 -14.84
CA ILE A 187 -5.40 -12.11 -15.31
C ILE A 187 -6.65 -12.96 -15.53
N SER A 188 -6.50 -14.22 -15.99
CA SER A 188 -7.65 -15.13 -16.13
C SER A 188 -8.34 -15.47 -14.80
N TYR A 189 -7.62 -15.35 -13.67
CA TYR A 189 -8.16 -15.50 -12.32
C TYR A 189 -8.50 -14.17 -11.66
N ALA A 190 -7.88 -13.08 -12.10
CA ALA A 190 -8.10 -11.74 -11.58
C ALA A 190 -9.57 -11.35 -11.75
N ALA A 191 -10.12 -10.67 -10.75
CA ALA A 191 -11.42 -10.03 -10.91
C ALA A 191 -11.22 -8.72 -11.66
N ASP A 192 -10.59 -7.76 -10.99
CA ASP A 192 -10.59 -6.36 -11.40
C ASP A 192 -9.32 -5.58 -10.99
N HIS A 193 -8.40 -6.20 -10.24
CA HIS A 193 -7.18 -5.55 -9.75
C HIS A 193 -6.02 -6.56 -9.53
N LEU A 194 -4.80 -6.16 -9.90
CA LEU A 194 -3.54 -6.85 -9.63
C LEU A 194 -2.53 -5.88 -9.00
N SER A 195 -1.75 -6.37 -8.04
CA SER A 195 -0.56 -5.67 -7.53
C SER A 195 0.69 -6.42 -7.98
N LEU A 196 1.52 -5.80 -8.80
CA LEU A 196 2.66 -6.42 -9.47
C LEU A 196 3.94 -5.70 -9.03
N TYR A 197 4.66 -6.31 -8.08
CA TYR A 197 5.84 -5.74 -7.46
C TYR A 197 7.12 -6.30 -8.06
N GLN A 198 8.11 -5.46 -8.30
CA GLN A 198 9.46 -5.94 -8.57
C GLN A 198 10.05 -6.57 -7.30
N LEU A 199 10.76 -7.69 -7.42
CA LEU A 199 11.58 -8.20 -6.33
C LEU A 199 12.73 -7.22 -6.05
N THR A 200 12.63 -6.48 -4.96
CA THR A 200 13.70 -5.62 -4.46
C THR A 200 14.47 -6.31 -3.34
N ILE A 201 15.79 -6.12 -3.32
CA ILE A 201 16.67 -6.69 -2.31
C ILE A 201 16.96 -5.66 -1.23
N GLU A 202 16.24 -5.77 -0.12
CA GLU A 202 16.30 -4.79 0.97
C GLU A 202 17.33 -5.15 2.04
N GLU A 203 18.10 -4.16 2.48
CA GLU A 203 19.10 -4.34 3.53
C GLU A 203 18.45 -4.83 4.84
N GLY A 204 19.13 -5.73 5.54
CA GLY A 204 18.61 -6.36 6.77
C GLY A 204 17.73 -7.59 6.54
N THR A 205 17.45 -7.96 5.27
CA THR A 205 16.71 -9.18 4.94
C THR A 205 17.64 -10.40 4.73
N PRO A 206 17.14 -11.64 4.92
CA PRO A 206 17.85 -12.85 4.50
C PRO A 206 18.25 -12.84 3.02
N PHE A 207 17.41 -12.31 2.12
CA PHE A 207 17.73 -12.19 0.69
C PHE A 207 18.91 -11.26 0.43
N TYR A 208 19.02 -10.13 1.13
CA TYR A 208 20.20 -9.26 1.02
C TYR A 208 21.50 -9.98 1.38
N ASN A 209 21.49 -10.82 2.42
CA ASN A 209 22.66 -11.61 2.79
C ASN A 209 23.04 -12.64 1.70
N LEU A 210 22.05 -13.26 1.05
CA LEU A 210 22.29 -14.19 -0.05
C LEU A 210 22.79 -13.48 -1.30
N TRP A 211 22.18 -12.35 -1.65
CA TRP A 211 22.56 -11.52 -2.79
C TRP A 211 23.98 -10.97 -2.65
N LYS A 212 24.30 -10.38 -1.49
CA LYS A 212 25.64 -9.88 -1.15
C LYS A 212 26.72 -10.97 -1.20
N ALA A 213 26.34 -12.22 -0.92
CA ALA A 213 27.21 -13.38 -1.02
C ALA A 213 27.28 -14.01 -2.43
N GLY A 214 26.60 -13.43 -3.43
CA GLY A 214 26.53 -13.95 -4.81
C GLY A 214 25.71 -15.25 -4.95
N LYS A 215 24.88 -15.59 -3.95
CA LYS A 215 24.06 -16.81 -3.90
C LYS A 215 22.63 -16.60 -4.37
N LEU A 216 22.19 -15.35 -4.45
CA LEU A 216 20.92 -14.94 -5.05
C LEU A 216 21.24 -13.96 -6.17
N VAL A 217 20.97 -14.37 -7.41
CA VAL A 217 21.17 -13.52 -8.59
C VAL A 217 19.81 -13.05 -9.06
N THR A 218 19.60 -11.74 -9.02
CA THR A 218 18.41 -11.09 -9.59
C THR A 218 18.71 -10.65 -11.03
N PRO A 219 17.68 -10.43 -11.86
CA PRO A 219 17.86 -9.75 -13.14
C PRO A 219 18.63 -8.44 -13.00
N ASP A 220 19.39 -8.09 -14.04
CA ASP A 220 20.00 -6.77 -14.14
C ASP A 220 18.93 -5.70 -14.46
N GLY A 221 19.36 -4.43 -14.49
CA GLY A 221 18.45 -3.31 -14.70
C GLY A 221 17.72 -3.36 -16.04
N ASP A 222 18.41 -3.75 -17.12
CA ASP A 222 17.83 -3.82 -18.45
C ASP A 222 16.77 -4.92 -18.54
N HIS A 223 17.05 -6.09 -17.99
CA HIS A 223 16.09 -7.20 -17.96
C HIS A 223 14.90 -6.92 -17.02
N ALA A 224 15.13 -6.29 -15.87
CA ALA A 224 14.06 -5.86 -14.97
C ALA A 224 13.17 -4.80 -15.63
N ALA A 225 13.75 -3.84 -16.37
CA ALA A 225 13.00 -2.84 -17.13
C ALA A 225 12.18 -3.49 -18.27
N ALA A 226 12.73 -4.51 -18.94
CA ALA A 226 11.98 -5.25 -19.96
C ALA A 226 10.79 -6.03 -19.35
N LEU A 227 10.96 -6.64 -18.17
CA LEU A 227 9.85 -7.27 -17.44
C LEU A 227 8.79 -6.24 -16.99
N TYR A 228 9.21 -5.05 -16.57
CA TYR A 228 8.30 -3.96 -16.23
C TYR A 228 7.49 -3.51 -17.46
N ALA A 229 8.14 -3.27 -18.59
CA ALA A 229 7.48 -2.89 -19.84
C ALA A 229 6.48 -3.96 -20.30
N GLU A 230 6.88 -5.23 -20.28
CA GLU A 230 5.99 -6.36 -20.58
C GLU A 230 4.77 -6.39 -19.65
N THR A 231 4.96 -6.05 -18.38
CA THR A 231 3.86 -5.95 -17.41
C THR A 231 2.83 -4.90 -17.84
N GLN A 232 3.30 -3.73 -18.26
CA GLN A 232 2.41 -2.65 -18.71
C GLN A 232 1.62 -3.06 -19.95
N ASP A 233 2.30 -3.65 -20.95
CA ASP A 233 1.68 -4.05 -22.21
C ASP A 233 0.62 -5.14 -22.03
N VAL A 234 0.94 -6.19 -21.26
CA VAL A 234 0.03 -7.31 -21.02
C VAL A 234 -1.17 -6.87 -20.20
N THR A 235 -0.98 -6.12 -19.13
CA THR A 235 -2.10 -5.69 -18.27
C THR A 235 -3.00 -4.68 -18.97
N ALA A 236 -2.44 -3.70 -19.69
CA ALA A 236 -3.22 -2.72 -20.44
C ALA A 236 -4.03 -3.36 -21.57
N SER A 237 -3.46 -4.32 -22.31
CA SER A 237 -4.18 -5.04 -23.38
C SER A 237 -5.35 -5.90 -22.86
N HIS A 238 -5.36 -6.23 -21.57
CA HIS A 238 -6.45 -6.94 -20.91
C HIS A 238 -7.40 -6.02 -20.11
N GLY A 239 -7.30 -4.70 -20.29
CA GLY A 239 -8.19 -3.75 -19.63
C GLY A 239 -7.88 -3.51 -18.16
N LEU A 240 -6.66 -3.83 -17.72
CA LEU A 240 -6.13 -3.55 -16.38
C LEU A 240 -4.95 -2.56 -16.48
N PRO A 241 -5.14 -1.32 -16.97
CA PRO A 241 -4.03 -0.36 -17.02
C PRO A 241 -3.45 -0.09 -15.62
N ALA A 242 -2.19 0.33 -15.59
CA ALA A 242 -1.60 0.90 -14.39
C ALA A 242 -2.32 2.20 -14.01
N TYR A 243 -2.74 2.31 -12.74
CA TYR A 243 -3.15 3.60 -12.17
C TYR A 243 -2.04 4.23 -11.32
N GLU A 244 -1.09 3.40 -10.88
CA GLU A 244 0.18 3.79 -10.26
C GLU A 244 1.28 2.75 -10.57
N ILE A 245 2.48 2.89 -10.01
CA ILE A 245 3.69 2.12 -10.41
C ILE A 245 3.52 0.60 -10.36
N SER A 246 2.93 0.07 -9.30
CA SER A 246 2.87 -1.36 -9.01
C SER A 246 1.46 -1.95 -9.07
N ASN A 247 0.42 -1.16 -9.35
CA ASN A 247 -0.96 -1.59 -9.24
C ASN A 247 -1.73 -1.28 -10.54
N HIS A 248 -2.43 -2.31 -10.99
CA HIS A 248 -3.08 -2.40 -12.28
C HIS A 248 -4.53 -2.79 -12.05
N ALA A 249 -5.47 -2.00 -12.55
CA ALA A 249 -6.88 -2.21 -12.25
C ALA A 249 -7.77 -1.82 -13.42
N ALA A 250 -8.92 -2.49 -13.51
CA ALA A 250 -10.00 -2.00 -14.35
C ALA A 250 -10.44 -0.61 -13.84
N PRO A 251 -10.84 0.32 -14.72
CA PRO A 251 -11.31 1.63 -14.28
C PRO A 251 -12.43 1.52 -13.23
N GLY A 252 -12.25 2.16 -12.08
CA GLY A 252 -13.16 2.11 -10.94
C GLY A 252 -12.88 1.00 -9.92
N ALA A 253 -11.94 0.09 -10.20
CA ALA A 253 -11.53 -0.98 -9.28
C ALA A 253 -10.25 -0.65 -8.50
N GLU A 254 -9.66 0.52 -8.71
CA GLU A 254 -8.44 0.99 -8.04
C GLU A 254 -8.61 0.93 -6.52
N SER A 255 -7.51 0.61 -5.81
CA SER A 255 -7.51 0.69 -4.34
C SER A 255 -7.73 2.14 -3.92
N GLN A 256 -8.92 2.43 -3.37
CA GLN A 256 -9.29 3.77 -2.91
C GLN A 256 -8.37 4.20 -1.78
N HIS A 257 -7.98 3.26 -0.91
CA HIS A 257 -7.04 3.55 0.16
C HIS A 257 -5.65 3.91 -0.36
N ASN A 258 -5.12 3.19 -1.37
CA ASN A 258 -3.83 3.54 -1.98
C ASN A 258 -3.91 4.94 -2.61
N LEU A 259 -5.02 5.26 -3.29
CA LEU A 259 -5.20 6.57 -3.90
C LEU A 259 -5.23 7.70 -2.87
N VAL A 260 -5.73 7.50 -1.65
CA VAL A 260 -5.62 8.51 -0.58
C VAL A 260 -4.15 8.85 -0.31
N TYR A 261 -3.27 7.85 -0.20
CA TYR A 261 -1.83 8.09 0.01
C TYR A 261 -1.19 8.81 -1.17
N TRP A 262 -1.40 8.28 -2.38
CA TRP A 262 -0.75 8.77 -3.60
C TRP A 262 -1.23 10.16 -3.99
N ARG A 263 -2.51 10.48 -3.75
CA ARG A 263 -3.06 11.84 -3.93
C ARG A 263 -2.71 12.77 -2.77
N TYR A 264 -1.82 12.37 -1.89
CA TYR A 264 -1.35 13.18 -0.77
C TYR A 264 -2.47 13.61 0.19
N GLY A 265 -3.47 12.74 0.32
CA GLY A 265 -4.54 12.86 1.30
C GLY A 265 -4.06 12.58 2.71
N GLU A 266 -5.01 12.71 3.63
CA GLU A 266 -4.78 12.54 5.06
C GLU A 266 -5.14 11.13 5.50
N TYR A 267 -4.44 10.60 6.50
CA TYR A 267 -4.77 9.32 7.11
C TYR A 267 -4.21 9.24 8.52
N VAL A 268 -4.90 8.47 9.36
CA VAL A 268 -4.37 8.02 10.64
C VAL A 268 -3.85 6.60 10.49
N GLY A 269 -2.67 6.34 11.04
CA GLY A 269 -2.14 4.99 11.20
C GLY A 269 -2.14 4.62 12.67
N VAL A 270 -2.68 3.45 12.99
CA VAL A 270 -2.68 2.89 14.34
C VAL A 270 -2.11 1.48 14.33
N GLY A 271 -1.51 1.07 15.45
CA GLY A 271 -0.82 -0.20 15.58
C GLY A 271 0.69 -0.10 15.51
N PRO A 272 1.42 -1.19 15.78
CA PRO A 272 2.87 -1.17 15.88
C PRO A 272 3.56 -0.85 14.55
N GLY A 273 4.40 0.18 14.50
CA GLY A 273 5.11 0.63 13.29
C GLY A 273 4.21 1.29 12.24
N ALA A 274 2.98 1.66 12.60
CA ALA A 274 2.08 2.40 11.73
C ALA A 274 2.58 3.85 11.54
N HIS A 275 2.32 4.38 10.34
CA HIS A 275 2.55 5.77 10.00
C HIS A 275 1.23 6.51 9.84
N GLY A 276 1.17 7.76 10.24
CA GLY A 276 0.04 8.68 10.03
C GLY A 276 0.49 9.96 9.34
N ARG A 277 -0.38 10.59 8.56
CA ARG A 277 -0.17 11.94 7.99
C ARG A 277 -1.49 12.69 7.97
N PHE A 278 -1.65 13.71 8.79
CA PHE A 278 -2.91 14.45 8.90
C PHE A 278 -2.67 15.90 9.30
N ILE A 279 -3.67 16.76 9.09
CA ILE A 279 -3.62 18.15 9.52
C ILE A 279 -4.02 18.26 10.98
N GLU A 280 -3.10 18.75 11.80
CA GLU A 280 -3.31 19.10 13.20
C GLU A 280 -3.02 20.60 13.39
N ASN A 281 -3.98 21.33 13.96
CA ASN A 281 -3.84 22.77 14.22
C ASN A 281 -3.44 23.63 13.00
N GLY A 282 -3.71 23.15 11.78
CA GLY A 282 -3.40 23.85 10.53
C GLY A 282 -2.01 23.55 9.96
N THR A 283 -1.29 22.57 10.52
CA THR A 283 0.00 22.08 10.00
C THR A 283 -0.11 20.58 9.73
N ARG A 284 0.61 20.08 8.72
CA ARG A 284 0.66 18.64 8.45
C ARG A 284 1.60 17.94 9.42
N ALA A 285 1.03 17.06 10.25
CA ALA A 285 1.76 16.21 11.17
C ALA A 285 1.97 14.83 10.52
N VAL A 286 3.18 14.30 10.65
CA VAL A 286 3.55 12.92 10.35
C VAL A 286 3.87 12.23 11.66
N THR A 287 3.25 11.07 11.90
CA THR A 287 3.44 10.30 13.14
C THR A 287 3.95 8.90 12.82
N ILE A 288 4.88 8.40 13.62
CA ILE A 288 5.40 7.02 13.51
C ILE A 288 5.26 6.35 14.88
N THR A 289 4.67 5.17 14.90
CA THR A 289 4.46 4.42 16.15
C THR A 289 5.58 3.40 16.42
N GLU A 290 5.72 3.01 17.68
CA GLU A 290 6.64 1.98 18.14
C GLU A 290 6.50 0.69 17.32
N ARG A 291 7.60 0.22 16.74
CA ARG A 291 7.62 -0.93 15.84
C ARG A 291 7.38 -2.26 16.55
N HIS A 292 7.87 -2.40 17.80
CA HIS A 292 7.78 -3.65 18.54
C HIS A 292 6.39 -3.82 19.20
N PRO A 293 5.61 -4.86 18.86
CA PRO A 293 4.20 -4.96 19.24
C PRO A 293 3.92 -4.86 20.74
N GLU A 294 4.70 -5.54 21.57
CA GLU A 294 4.52 -5.54 23.03
C GLU A 294 5.03 -4.26 23.69
N SER A 295 5.91 -3.51 23.02
CA SER A 295 6.32 -2.18 23.48
C SER A 295 5.25 -1.16 23.14
N TRP A 296 4.71 -1.21 21.91
CA TRP A 296 3.58 -0.40 21.48
C TRP A 296 2.38 -0.61 22.40
N LEU A 297 2.03 -1.87 22.72
CA LEU A 297 0.95 -2.19 23.67
C LEU A 297 1.12 -1.47 25.01
N ARG A 298 2.31 -1.58 25.63
CA ARG A 298 2.59 -0.95 26.92
C ARG A 298 2.49 0.57 26.85
N GLN A 299 2.94 1.18 25.75
CA GLN A 299 2.84 2.62 25.54
C GLN A 299 1.39 3.06 25.43
N VAL A 300 0.58 2.36 24.63
CA VAL A 300 -0.86 2.66 24.50
C VAL A 300 -1.59 2.46 25.83
N GLU A 301 -1.31 1.39 26.57
CA GLU A 301 -1.89 1.13 27.89
C GLU A 301 -1.52 2.18 28.94
N ALA A 302 -0.33 2.79 28.85
CA ALA A 302 0.10 3.82 29.77
C ALA A 302 -0.39 5.22 29.34
N GLY A 303 -0.15 5.59 28.09
CA GLY A 303 -0.24 6.95 27.56
C GLY A 303 -1.33 7.19 26.52
N GLY A 304 -2.02 6.14 26.04
CA GLY A 304 -3.09 6.26 25.07
C GLY A 304 -2.68 6.04 23.61
N HIS A 305 -1.41 6.23 23.27
CA HIS A 305 -0.89 6.00 21.92
C HIS A 305 0.51 5.39 21.96
N GLY A 306 0.95 4.85 20.82
CA GLY A 306 2.29 4.33 20.62
C GLY A 306 3.18 5.20 19.74
N VAL A 307 2.79 6.45 19.43
CA VAL A 307 3.63 7.41 18.68
C VAL A 307 4.97 7.63 19.40
N VAL A 308 6.07 7.36 18.71
CA VAL A 308 7.46 7.55 19.19
C VAL A 308 8.22 8.63 18.43
N GLU A 309 7.82 8.91 17.19
CA GLU A 309 8.37 9.99 16.37
C GLU A 309 7.23 10.82 15.78
N GLU A 310 7.44 12.13 15.72
CA GLU A 310 6.50 13.09 15.18
C GLU A 310 7.25 14.21 14.46
N GLU A 311 6.77 14.56 13.28
CA GLU A 311 7.29 15.66 12.46
C GLU A 311 6.14 16.56 12.02
N PHE A 312 6.39 17.87 12.03
CA PHE A 312 5.48 18.86 11.47
C PHE A 312 6.11 19.43 10.20
N LEU A 313 5.50 19.12 9.05
CA LEU A 313 6.06 19.46 7.76
C LEU A 313 5.92 20.96 7.51
N ASN A 314 6.98 21.53 6.93
CA ASN A 314 6.91 22.84 6.31
C ASN A 314 6.38 22.73 4.86
N ARG A 315 6.09 23.87 4.25
CA ARG A 315 5.50 23.94 2.91
C ARG A 315 6.37 23.34 1.79
N GLU A 316 7.69 23.44 1.91
CA GLU A 316 8.64 22.87 0.94
C GLU A 316 8.61 21.34 1.03
N GLN A 317 8.70 20.80 2.25
CA GLN A 317 8.56 19.35 2.49
C GLN A 317 7.21 18.82 1.98
N GLU A 318 6.12 19.56 2.19
CA GLU A 318 4.82 19.17 1.64
C GLU A 318 4.79 19.15 0.11
N GLY A 319 5.49 20.08 -0.54
CA GLY A 319 5.65 20.11 -2.00
C GLY A 319 6.44 18.93 -2.53
N ASP A 320 7.56 18.61 -1.88
CA ASP A 320 8.43 17.49 -2.25
C ASP A 320 7.70 16.15 -2.07
N GLU A 321 6.99 15.96 -0.95
CA GLU A 321 6.16 14.76 -0.77
C GLU A 321 5.01 14.70 -1.79
N PHE A 322 4.37 15.83 -2.12
CA PHE A 322 3.30 15.86 -3.12
C PHE A 322 3.80 15.47 -4.52
N LEU A 323 4.98 15.95 -4.93
CA LEU A 323 5.64 15.54 -6.16
C LEU A 323 5.99 14.05 -6.13
N LEU A 324 6.62 13.60 -5.03
CA LEU A 324 7.05 12.21 -4.85
C LEU A 324 5.88 11.23 -4.97
N MET A 325 4.77 11.53 -4.31
CA MET A 325 3.60 10.66 -4.29
C MET A 325 2.77 10.79 -5.57
N GLY A 326 2.48 12.02 -6.00
CA GLY A 326 1.51 12.26 -7.07
C GLY A 326 2.04 11.95 -8.47
N LEU A 327 3.34 12.08 -8.73
CA LEU A 327 3.93 11.72 -10.03
C LEU A 327 4.06 10.21 -10.26
N ARG A 328 3.78 9.39 -9.24
CA ARG A 328 3.61 7.94 -9.37
C ARG A 328 2.24 7.56 -9.91
N LEU A 329 1.27 8.47 -9.94
CA LEU A 329 -0.06 8.24 -10.49
C LEU A 329 -0.09 8.48 -11.99
N ALA A 330 -0.83 7.64 -12.72
CA ALA A 330 -1.08 7.82 -14.15
C ALA A 330 -1.90 9.09 -14.47
N GLU A 331 -2.64 9.63 -13.48
CA GLU A 331 -3.34 10.93 -13.57
C GLU A 331 -2.44 12.14 -13.27
N GLY A 332 -1.22 11.89 -12.78
CA GLY A 332 -0.25 12.91 -12.41
C GLY A 332 -0.71 13.88 -11.32
N ILE A 333 -0.12 15.07 -11.32
CA ILE A 333 -0.38 16.12 -10.33
C ILE A 333 -1.02 17.35 -10.93
N ASP A 334 -1.80 18.06 -10.10
CA ASP A 334 -2.34 19.39 -10.39
C ASP A 334 -1.35 20.47 -9.90
N LEU A 335 -0.85 21.27 -10.83
CA LEU A 335 0.12 22.34 -10.56
C LEU A 335 -0.47 23.45 -9.68
N ALA A 336 -1.77 23.74 -9.80
CA ALA A 336 -2.43 24.71 -8.93
C ALA A 336 -2.56 24.19 -7.50
N ARG A 337 -2.66 22.87 -7.31
CA ARG A 337 -2.65 22.26 -5.97
C ARG A 337 -1.26 22.31 -5.36
N TYR A 338 -0.21 22.01 -6.14
CA TYR A 338 1.17 22.21 -5.70
C TYR A 338 1.38 23.65 -5.19
N GLU A 339 0.98 24.66 -5.97
CA GLU A 339 1.14 26.06 -5.59
C GLU A 339 0.35 26.44 -4.32
N ARG A 340 -0.85 25.88 -4.10
CA ARG A 340 -1.59 26.07 -2.84
C ARG A 340 -0.87 25.49 -1.62
N LEU A 341 -0.22 24.34 -1.79
CA LEU A 341 0.53 23.65 -0.72
C LEU A 341 1.81 24.41 -0.38
N THR A 342 2.61 24.72 -1.40
CA THR A 342 3.96 25.29 -1.22
C THR A 342 3.95 26.82 -1.07
N GLY A 343 2.95 27.49 -1.67
CA GLY A 343 2.92 28.93 -1.84
C GLY A 343 3.71 29.44 -3.05
N HIS A 344 4.22 28.55 -3.90
CA HIS A 344 4.89 28.91 -5.16
C HIS A 344 4.66 27.86 -6.26
N SER A 345 4.72 28.29 -7.50
CA SER A 345 4.65 27.38 -8.64
C SER A 345 5.88 26.47 -8.74
N VAL A 346 5.72 25.31 -9.39
CA VAL A 346 6.86 24.50 -9.89
C VAL A 346 7.63 25.36 -10.91
N LYS A 347 8.96 25.27 -10.93
CA LYS A 347 9.80 26.05 -11.86
C LYS A 347 9.47 25.63 -13.31
N GLU A 348 8.78 26.51 -14.04
CA GLU A 348 8.29 26.25 -15.41
C GLU A 348 9.40 25.78 -16.36
N GLY A 349 10.61 26.35 -16.26
CA GLY A 349 11.75 25.92 -17.07
C GLY A 349 12.16 24.46 -16.86
N LYS A 350 12.02 23.91 -15.65
CA LYS A 350 12.26 22.48 -15.36
C LYS A 350 11.19 21.62 -16.02
N VAL A 351 9.92 22.03 -15.92
CA VAL A 351 8.79 21.32 -16.54
C VAL A 351 8.94 21.28 -18.06
N ILE A 352 9.25 22.41 -18.70
CA ILE A 352 9.49 22.49 -20.15
C ILE A 352 10.65 21.58 -20.56
N SER A 353 11.79 21.65 -19.86
CA SER A 353 12.96 20.82 -20.14
C SER A 353 12.64 19.32 -20.09
N LEU A 354 11.92 18.87 -19.06
CA LEU A 354 11.54 17.46 -18.92
C LEU A 354 10.50 17.03 -19.97
N ALA A 355 9.61 17.93 -20.38
CA ALA A 355 8.64 17.67 -21.45
C ALA A 355 9.33 17.59 -22.82
N GLU A 356 10.31 18.45 -23.11
CA GLU A 356 11.13 18.38 -24.33
C GLU A 356 11.96 17.09 -24.41
N GLN A 357 12.36 16.54 -23.25
CA GLN A 357 13.01 15.23 -23.14
C GLN A 357 12.02 14.06 -23.25
N GLY A 358 10.70 14.33 -23.29
CA GLY A 358 9.66 13.30 -23.34
C GLY A 358 9.49 12.51 -22.05
N LEU A 359 9.94 13.02 -20.89
CA LEU A 359 9.84 12.35 -19.59
C LEU A 359 8.56 12.71 -18.84
N ILE A 360 7.97 13.86 -19.15
CA ILE A 360 6.67 14.26 -18.63
C ILE A 360 5.82 14.84 -19.76
N GLU A 361 4.52 14.88 -19.55
CA GLU A 361 3.59 15.54 -20.47
C GLU A 361 2.54 16.35 -19.71
N TYR A 362 2.03 17.39 -20.38
CA TYR A 362 0.92 18.18 -19.89
C TYR A 362 -0.40 17.47 -20.15
N ILE A 363 -1.26 17.43 -19.13
CA ILE A 363 -2.62 16.91 -19.23
C ILE A 363 -3.59 18.08 -19.11
N GLY A 364 -4.10 18.52 -20.26
CA GLY A 364 -4.88 19.75 -20.34
C GLY A 364 -4.04 20.97 -19.93
N ASN A 365 -4.64 21.90 -19.17
CA ASN A 365 -4.01 23.19 -18.86
C ASN A 365 -3.44 23.29 -17.44
N SER A 366 -3.65 22.28 -16.57
CA SER A 366 -3.33 22.40 -15.14
C SER A 366 -2.58 21.21 -14.56
N ARG A 367 -2.39 20.13 -15.32
CA ARG A 367 -1.75 18.91 -14.82
C ARG A 367 -0.51 18.55 -15.61
N ILE A 368 0.40 17.88 -14.91
CA ILE A 368 1.52 17.16 -15.52
C ILE A 368 1.51 15.72 -15.02
N ARG A 369 1.94 14.79 -15.85
CA ARG A 369 2.21 13.40 -15.47
C ARG A 369 3.51 12.91 -16.10
N THR A 370 4.04 11.83 -15.58
CA THR A 370 5.15 11.12 -16.19
C THR A 370 4.69 10.33 -17.41
N THR A 371 5.52 10.32 -18.46
CA THR A 371 5.36 9.43 -19.60
C THR A 371 5.82 8.01 -19.22
N PRO A 372 5.53 6.97 -20.03
CA PRO A 372 6.09 5.64 -19.81
C PRO A 372 7.63 5.64 -19.70
N GLU A 373 8.32 6.44 -20.52
CA GLU A 373 9.76 6.61 -20.47
C GLU A 373 10.21 7.33 -19.18
N GLY A 374 9.46 8.36 -18.77
CA GLY A 374 9.71 9.07 -17.52
C GLY A 374 9.49 8.23 -16.27
N ALA A 375 8.54 7.29 -16.29
CA ALA A 375 8.24 6.41 -15.17
C ALA A 375 9.44 5.50 -14.82
N ILE A 376 10.22 5.07 -15.82
CA ILE A 376 11.43 4.25 -15.63
C ILE A 376 12.49 5.01 -14.81
N VAL A 377 12.59 6.32 -15.01
CA VAL A 377 13.56 7.21 -14.34
C VAL A 377 12.90 8.17 -13.34
N LEU A 378 11.74 7.78 -12.81
CA LEU A 378 10.85 8.66 -12.06
C LEU A 378 11.52 9.38 -10.87
N ASN A 379 12.41 8.70 -10.15
CA ASN A 379 13.13 9.32 -9.04
C ASN A 379 14.01 10.51 -9.50
N ALA A 380 14.60 10.44 -10.68
CA ALA A 380 15.38 11.54 -11.25
C ALA A 380 14.47 12.69 -11.71
N VAL A 381 13.31 12.38 -12.31
CA VAL A 381 12.29 13.37 -12.68
C VAL A 381 11.80 14.15 -11.46
N ILE A 382 11.48 13.43 -10.37
CA ILE A 382 11.03 14.04 -9.11
C ILE A 382 12.14 14.89 -8.49
N ALA A 383 13.36 14.38 -8.42
CA ALA A 383 14.50 15.12 -7.87
C ALA A 383 14.80 16.40 -8.68
N ASP A 384 14.64 16.36 -10.00
CA ASP A 384 14.75 17.57 -10.81
C ASP A 384 13.61 18.53 -10.51
N LEU A 385 12.35 18.10 -10.36
CA LEU A 385 11.23 19.00 -10.09
C LEU A 385 11.21 19.58 -8.66
N ALA A 386 11.73 18.86 -7.67
CA ALA A 386 11.85 19.28 -6.28
C ALA A 386 12.64 20.60 -6.15
N ALA A 387 12.38 21.34 -5.07
CA ALA A 387 12.76 22.74 -4.92
C ALA A 387 14.27 22.99 -4.98
#